data_AF-A0A6B1G9W6-F1
#
_entry.id   AF-A0A6B1G9W6-F1
#
_cell.length_a   1.000
_cell.length_b   1.000
_cell.length_c   1.000
_cell.angle_alpha   90.00
_cell.angle_beta   90.00
_cell.angle_gamma   90.00
#
_symmetry.space_group_name_H-M   'P 1'
#
loop_
_entity.id
_entity.type
_entity.pdbx_description
1 polymer ?
#
loop_
_entity_poly.entity_id
_entity_poly.type
_entity_poly.pdbx_seq_one_letter_code
_entity_poly.pdbx_strand_id
1 'polypeptide(L)'
;MRFDEYMEDALYGASGFYVRGGRPAVRGGDFATAVELGSLFARCVAGYLDRVWHELGRPDPFVVVEGGAGRGTLCSQILRYAGECRLSLHYVMVERVDRQRTEALEQVEALGADVPVTAIADLPADPLVGVVLANELLDNLPFRLLERSTTGWQEVHVERGERSVGAPQAAQYGGTSEADEPQATSESVVEVLLDAPADAAAMADVLMPHAEPGARVPLQLKAAVWVRRALRLLERGRLLVFDYGVPTTAELAARSQGDWLRTYRSQRRVHDPLRDPGSADITCDVAFDQLPPGTTLTSQADWLAAAGIDDMTSPARNLWQRSRAKPSAKALVARTLLDQADALTDPNGMGAFWAAEWRAG
;
A
#
# COMPACT_ATOMS: atom_id res chain seq x y z
N MET A 1 -0.33 18.11 17.97
CA MET A 1 -0.95 16.77 17.81
C MET A 1 0.14 15.79 17.45
N ARG A 2 -0.01 14.50 17.78
CA ARG A 2 1.02 13.53 17.36
C ARG A 2 1.06 13.41 15.83
N PHE A 3 2.20 12.98 15.27
CA PHE A 3 2.31 12.78 13.82
C PHE A 3 1.28 11.78 13.26
N ASP A 4 0.92 10.73 14.00
CA ASP A 4 -0.10 9.75 13.58
C ASP A 4 -1.52 10.34 13.52
N GLU A 5 -1.82 11.31 14.38
CA GLU A 5 -3.08 12.07 14.37
C GLU A 5 -3.10 13.04 13.19
N TYR A 6 -1.99 13.73 12.95
CA TYR A 6 -1.83 14.60 11.79
C TYR A 6 -2.02 13.82 10.47
N MET A 7 -1.37 12.67 10.33
CA MET A 7 -1.47 11.84 9.13
C MET A 7 -2.88 11.25 8.96
N GLU A 8 -3.57 10.90 10.06
CA GLU A 8 -4.99 10.50 10.00
C GLU A 8 -5.86 11.64 9.44
N ASP A 9 -5.72 12.86 9.95
CA ASP A 9 -6.47 14.02 9.48
C ASP A 9 -6.14 14.38 8.02
N ALA A 10 -4.86 14.34 7.65
CA ALA A 10 -4.38 14.67 6.32
C ALA A 10 -4.82 13.64 5.27
N LEU A 11 -4.99 12.36 5.63
CA LEU A 11 -5.39 11.32 4.68
C LEU A 11 -6.90 11.05 4.67
N TYR A 12 -7.52 11.00 5.85
CA TYR A 12 -8.88 10.48 6.05
C TYR A 12 -9.83 11.48 6.72
N GLY A 13 -9.35 12.63 7.19
CA GLY A 13 -10.18 13.68 7.74
C GLY A 13 -11.14 14.30 6.71
N ALA A 14 -11.98 15.24 7.14
CA ALA A 14 -12.99 15.86 6.27
C ALA A 14 -12.41 16.55 5.00
N SER A 15 -11.15 16.99 5.06
CA SER A 15 -10.38 17.51 3.91
C SER A 15 -9.21 16.60 3.53
N GLY A 16 -9.22 15.37 4.00
CA GLY A 16 -8.15 14.40 3.78
C GLY A 16 -8.03 14.01 2.30
N PHE A 17 -6.83 13.62 1.92
CA PHE A 17 -6.46 13.28 0.55
C PHE A 17 -7.41 12.26 -0.09
N TYR A 18 -7.68 11.13 0.58
CA TYR A 18 -8.57 10.08 0.06
C TYR A 18 -10.05 10.52 0.03
N VAL A 19 -10.45 11.40 0.95
CA VAL A 19 -11.83 11.94 0.99
C VAL A 19 -12.08 12.91 -0.17
N ARG A 20 -11.07 13.74 -0.50
CA ARG A 20 -11.11 14.69 -1.63
C ARG A 20 -11.01 14.01 -3.01
N GLY A 21 -10.84 12.70 -3.05
CA GLY A 21 -10.76 11.92 -4.28
C GLY A 21 -9.34 11.73 -4.81
N GLY A 22 -8.32 11.95 -3.97
CA GLY A 22 -6.97 11.46 -4.22
C GLY A 22 -7.01 9.97 -4.49
N ARG A 23 -6.40 9.52 -5.59
CA ARG A 23 -6.62 8.18 -6.12
C ARG A 23 -5.43 7.60 -6.89
N PRO A 24 -5.18 6.29 -6.79
CA PRO A 24 -4.28 5.62 -7.72
C PRO A 24 -4.86 5.63 -9.13
N ALA A 25 -4.04 5.89 -10.14
CA ALA A 25 -4.31 5.58 -11.54
C ALA A 25 -3.02 5.62 -12.39
N VAL A 26 -2.94 4.76 -13.41
CA VAL A 26 -1.84 4.78 -14.39
C VAL A 26 -1.75 6.11 -15.15
N ARG A 27 -2.89 6.77 -15.41
CA ARG A 27 -2.96 8.10 -16.03
C ARG A 27 -4.00 8.97 -15.31
N GLY A 28 -3.61 10.19 -14.96
CA GLY A 28 -4.52 11.17 -14.35
C GLY A 28 -4.94 10.87 -12.90
N GLY A 29 -4.23 9.96 -12.23
CA GLY A 29 -4.28 9.74 -10.78
C GLY A 29 -3.02 10.28 -10.11
N ASP A 30 -2.90 10.10 -8.80
CA ASP A 30 -1.82 10.68 -8.00
C ASP A 30 -0.61 9.76 -7.81
N PHE A 31 -0.81 8.44 -7.95
CA PHE A 31 0.21 7.39 -7.90
C PHE A 31 -0.24 6.16 -8.71
N ALA A 32 0.63 5.18 -8.94
CA ALA A 32 0.31 3.97 -9.69
C ALA A 32 0.52 2.73 -8.83
N THR A 33 -0.48 1.86 -8.76
CA THR A 33 -0.47 0.60 -8.00
C THR A 33 -0.46 -0.61 -8.92
N ALA A 34 -0.07 -1.78 -8.41
CA ALA A 34 0.02 -3.01 -9.20
C ALA A 34 -1.31 -3.38 -9.89
N VAL A 35 -2.42 -3.14 -9.20
CA VAL A 35 -3.79 -3.46 -9.65
C VAL A 35 -4.25 -2.63 -10.86
N GLU A 36 -3.65 -1.45 -11.06
CA GLU A 36 -4.03 -0.52 -12.12
C GLU A 36 -3.24 -0.75 -13.43
N LEU A 37 -2.13 -1.49 -13.38
CA LEU A 37 -1.31 -1.77 -14.58
C LEU A 37 -2.03 -2.64 -15.60
N GLY A 38 -2.84 -3.60 -15.14
CA GLY A 38 -3.58 -4.54 -15.98
C GLY A 38 -4.09 -5.74 -15.19
N SER A 39 -4.65 -6.74 -15.88
CA SER A 39 -5.31 -7.87 -15.22
C SER A 39 -4.37 -8.95 -14.67
N LEU A 40 -3.07 -8.91 -14.96
CA LEU A 40 -2.15 -10.02 -14.65
C LEU A 40 -2.03 -10.26 -13.14
N PHE A 41 -1.91 -9.18 -12.36
CA PHE A 41 -1.84 -9.27 -10.89
C PHE A 41 -3.08 -9.98 -10.32
N ALA A 42 -4.29 -9.51 -10.68
CA ALA A 42 -5.53 -10.12 -10.22
C ALA A 42 -5.73 -11.57 -10.70
N ARG A 43 -5.21 -11.95 -11.89
CA ARG A 43 -5.23 -13.36 -12.33
C ARG A 43 -4.33 -14.24 -11.46
N CYS A 44 -3.16 -13.74 -11.07
CA CYS A 44 -2.27 -14.45 -10.15
C CYS A 44 -2.96 -14.62 -8.79
N VAL A 45 -3.60 -13.57 -8.28
CA VAL A 45 -4.39 -13.64 -7.04
C VAL A 45 -5.57 -14.61 -7.18
N ALA A 46 -6.30 -14.62 -8.29
CA ALA A 46 -7.39 -15.57 -8.50
C ALA A 46 -6.92 -17.04 -8.48
N GLY A 47 -5.78 -17.35 -9.12
CA GLY A 47 -5.18 -18.68 -9.04
C GLY A 47 -4.69 -19.04 -7.63
N TYR A 48 -4.17 -18.05 -6.89
CA TYR A 48 -3.85 -18.21 -5.48
C TYR A 48 -5.08 -18.55 -4.64
N LEU A 49 -6.21 -17.88 -4.86
CA LEU A 49 -7.47 -18.15 -4.15
C LEU A 49 -7.98 -19.57 -4.39
N ASP A 50 -7.93 -20.07 -5.62
CA ASP A 50 -8.29 -21.46 -5.94
C ASP A 50 -7.39 -22.46 -5.17
N ARG A 51 -6.08 -22.20 -5.14
CA ARG A 51 -5.14 -23.04 -4.39
C ARG A 51 -5.46 -23.06 -2.90
N VAL A 52 -5.65 -21.88 -2.27
CA VAL A 52 -5.98 -21.81 -0.84
C VAL A 52 -7.32 -22.48 -0.55
N TRP A 53 -8.32 -22.30 -1.42
CA TRP A 53 -9.61 -22.96 -1.28
C TRP A 53 -9.47 -24.50 -1.28
N HIS A 54 -8.66 -25.08 -2.18
CA HIS A 54 -8.35 -26.51 -2.16
C HIS A 54 -7.60 -26.94 -0.89
N GLU A 55 -6.58 -26.18 -0.47
CA GLU A 55 -5.82 -26.43 0.76
C GLU A 55 -6.71 -26.44 2.01
N LEU A 56 -7.75 -25.60 2.01
CA LEU A 56 -8.74 -25.52 3.10
C LEU A 56 -9.85 -26.56 2.98
N GLY A 57 -9.80 -27.48 2.02
CA GLY A 57 -10.79 -28.54 1.86
C GLY A 57 -12.10 -28.08 1.22
N ARG A 58 -12.03 -27.07 0.33
CA ARG A 58 -13.14 -26.56 -0.47
C ARG A 58 -14.32 -26.04 0.37
N PRO A 59 -14.09 -25.09 1.29
CA PRO A 59 -15.15 -24.53 2.12
C PRO A 59 -16.23 -23.83 1.28
N ASP A 60 -17.45 -23.86 1.79
CA ASP A 60 -18.61 -23.14 1.26
C ASP A 60 -19.44 -22.58 2.43
N PRO A 61 -19.42 -21.25 2.67
CA PRO A 61 -18.75 -20.24 1.85
C PRO A 61 -17.22 -20.21 2.04
N PHE A 62 -16.52 -19.76 1.00
CA PHE A 62 -15.12 -19.34 1.01
C PHE A 62 -15.05 -17.82 0.97
N VAL A 63 -14.65 -17.20 2.07
CA VAL A 63 -14.75 -15.74 2.23
C VAL A 63 -13.42 -15.07 1.91
N VAL A 64 -13.45 -14.06 1.03
CA VAL A 64 -12.30 -13.21 0.72
C VAL A 64 -12.60 -11.79 1.19
N VAL A 65 -11.74 -11.25 2.06
CA VAL A 65 -11.84 -9.86 2.55
C VAL A 65 -10.70 -9.05 1.95
N GLU A 66 -11.01 -7.98 1.22
CA GLU A 66 -10.02 -7.05 0.67
C GLU A 66 -9.97 -5.76 1.49
N GLY A 67 -8.89 -5.57 2.24
CA GLY A 67 -8.59 -4.31 2.94
C GLY A 67 -8.07 -3.25 1.99
N GLY A 68 -8.64 -2.04 2.07
CA GLY A 68 -8.21 -0.93 1.21
C GLY A 68 -8.68 -1.11 -0.23
N ALA A 69 -9.92 -1.58 -0.42
CA ALA A 69 -10.42 -1.96 -1.74
C ALA A 69 -10.50 -0.79 -2.73
N GLY A 70 -10.45 0.46 -2.26
CA GLY A 70 -10.44 1.66 -3.10
C GLY A 70 -11.65 1.69 -4.04
N ARG A 71 -11.40 1.60 -5.34
CA ARG A 71 -12.44 1.59 -6.40
C ARG A 71 -13.00 0.20 -6.73
N GLY A 72 -12.60 -0.82 -5.99
CA GLY A 72 -12.95 -2.22 -6.27
C GLY A 72 -12.28 -2.77 -7.53
N THR A 73 -11.14 -2.20 -7.96
CA THR A 73 -10.43 -2.63 -9.17
C THR A 73 -9.98 -4.08 -9.05
N LEU A 74 -9.33 -4.45 -7.94
CA LEU A 74 -8.83 -5.81 -7.71
C LEU A 74 -10.00 -6.79 -7.58
N CYS A 75 -11.00 -6.50 -6.74
CA CYS A 75 -12.27 -7.25 -6.68
C CYS A 75 -12.87 -7.49 -8.08
N SER A 76 -13.12 -6.42 -8.85
CA SER A 76 -13.69 -6.50 -10.20
C SER A 76 -12.90 -7.43 -11.12
N GLN A 77 -11.57 -7.39 -11.04
CA GLN A 77 -10.70 -8.23 -11.85
C GLN A 77 -10.70 -9.68 -11.34
N ILE A 78 -10.58 -9.92 -10.03
CA ILE A 78 -10.68 -11.27 -9.43
C ILE A 78 -12.01 -11.91 -9.83
N LEU A 79 -13.14 -11.21 -9.72
CA LEU A 79 -14.44 -11.74 -10.12
C LEU A 79 -14.54 -12.07 -11.62
N ARG A 80 -13.68 -11.52 -12.49
CA ARG A 80 -13.62 -11.92 -13.91
C ARG A 80 -12.77 -13.17 -14.15
N TYR A 81 -11.85 -13.48 -13.24
CA TYR A 81 -10.84 -14.53 -13.42
C TYR A 81 -10.91 -15.65 -12.37
N ALA A 82 -11.75 -15.53 -11.36
CA ALA A 82 -12.00 -16.56 -10.35
C ALA A 82 -12.37 -17.87 -11.04
N GLY A 83 -11.64 -18.94 -10.70
CA GLY A 83 -11.78 -20.25 -11.31
C GLY A 83 -12.69 -21.15 -10.48
N GLU A 84 -12.09 -22.14 -9.84
CA GLU A 84 -12.80 -23.23 -9.19
C GLU A 84 -13.55 -22.80 -7.93
N CYS A 85 -13.00 -21.89 -7.13
CA CYS A 85 -13.64 -21.42 -5.90
C CYS A 85 -14.84 -20.48 -6.15
N ARG A 86 -15.08 -20.06 -7.41
CA ARG A 86 -16.03 -19.01 -7.78
C ARG A 86 -17.42 -19.22 -7.17
N LEU A 87 -17.96 -20.44 -7.21
CA LEU A 87 -19.32 -20.73 -6.75
C LEU A 87 -19.47 -20.68 -5.22
N SER A 88 -18.37 -20.82 -4.49
CA SER A 88 -18.33 -20.71 -3.02
C SER A 88 -17.81 -19.33 -2.56
N LEU A 89 -17.35 -18.49 -3.49
CA LEU A 89 -16.69 -17.23 -3.17
C LEU A 89 -17.69 -16.22 -2.62
N HIS A 90 -17.39 -15.67 -1.45
CA HIS A 90 -18.06 -14.50 -0.88
C HIS A 90 -17.02 -13.40 -0.73
N TYR A 91 -17.21 -12.27 -1.41
CA TYR A 91 -16.21 -11.20 -1.44
C TYR A 91 -16.64 -10.00 -0.59
N VAL A 92 -15.77 -9.53 0.30
CA VAL A 92 -16.01 -8.39 1.19
C VAL A 92 -14.96 -7.32 0.92
N MET A 93 -15.38 -6.20 0.35
CA MET A 93 -14.54 -5.02 0.17
C MET A 93 -14.57 -4.18 1.45
N VAL A 94 -13.40 -3.82 1.99
CA VAL A 94 -13.26 -2.94 3.15
C VAL A 94 -12.64 -1.62 2.70
N GLU A 95 -13.42 -0.55 2.76
CA GLU A 95 -13.01 0.80 2.36
C GLU A 95 -13.58 1.84 3.34
N ARG A 96 -12.70 2.65 3.94
CA ARG A 96 -13.06 3.61 5.00
C ARG A 96 -13.83 4.81 4.46
N VAL A 97 -13.55 5.24 3.23
CA VAL A 97 -14.18 6.42 2.63
C VAL A 97 -15.53 6.07 2.01
N ASP A 98 -16.62 6.56 2.61
CA ASP A 98 -18.02 6.25 2.23
C ASP A 98 -18.31 6.40 0.72
N ARG A 99 -17.87 7.51 0.12
CA ARG A 99 -18.09 7.75 -1.31
C ARG A 99 -17.35 6.72 -2.17
N GLN A 100 -16.09 6.42 -1.85
CA GLN A 100 -15.30 5.43 -2.61
C GLN A 100 -15.90 4.03 -2.45
N ARG A 101 -16.28 3.65 -1.23
CA ARG A 101 -16.92 2.38 -0.93
C ARG A 101 -18.21 2.18 -1.72
N THR A 102 -19.05 3.22 -1.80
CA THR A 102 -20.31 3.21 -2.57
C THR A 102 -20.02 3.07 -4.06
N GLU A 103 -19.14 3.90 -4.62
CA GLU A 103 -18.75 3.85 -6.04
C GLU A 103 -18.13 2.50 -6.42
N ALA A 104 -17.32 1.90 -5.54
CA ALA A 104 -16.72 0.60 -5.75
C ALA A 104 -17.78 -0.52 -5.82
N LEU A 105 -18.76 -0.51 -4.92
CA LEU A 105 -19.84 -1.49 -4.92
C LEU A 105 -20.69 -1.37 -6.20
N GLU A 106 -21.10 -0.15 -6.56
CA GLU A 106 -21.85 0.10 -7.80
C GLU A 106 -21.08 -0.38 -9.05
N GLN A 107 -19.77 -0.13 -9.10
CA GLN A 107 -18.90 -0.56 -10.20
C GLN A 107 -18.82 -2.10 -10.29
N VAL A 108 -18.72 -2.79 -9.15
CA VAL A 108 -18.66 -4.25 -9.10
C VAL A 108 -20.01 -4.88 -9.43
N GLU A 109 -21.11 -4.34 -8.91
CA GLU A 109 -22.47 -4.82 -9.20
C GLU A 109 -22.82 -4.67 -10.69
N ALA A 110 -22.37 -3.58 -11.32
CA ALA A 110 -22.54 -3.36 -12.76
C ALA A 110 -21.86 -4.42 -13.64
N LEU A 111 -20.95 -5.24 -13.10
CA LEU A 111 -20.39 -6.38 -13.81
C LEU A 111 -21.40 -7.53 -13.98
N GLY A 112 -22.47 -7.57 -13.18
CA GLY A 112 -23.43 -8.66 -13.16
C GLY A 112 -22.81 -10.02 -12.76
N ALA A 113 -21.80 -9.99 -11.90
CA ALA A 113 -21.14 -11.21 -11.44
C ALA A 113 -22.06 -11.99 -10.49
N ASP A 114 -22.21 -13.30 -10.74
CA ASP A 114 -22.91 -14.23 -9.85
C ASP A 114 -22.02 -14.66 -8.67
N VAL A 115 -21.55 -13.67 -7.89
CA VAL A 115 -20.74 -13.85 -6.68
C VAL A 115 -21.26 -12.84 -5.65
N PRO A 116 -21.61 -13.26 -4.42
CA PRO A 116 -21.98 -12.32 -3.36
C PRO A 116 -20.84 -11.34 -3.06
N VAL A 117 -21.10 -10.05 -3.22
CA VAL A 117 -20.17 -8.98 -2.89
C VAL A 117 -20.80 -8.03 -1.89
N THR A 118 -20.07 -7.69 -0.84
CA THR A 118 -20.44 -6.61 0.08
C THR A 118 -19.32 -5.59 0.20
N ALA A 119 -19.67 -4.36 0.60
CA ALA A 119 -18.71 -3.31 0.87
C ALA A 119 -18.98 -2.71 2.27
N ILE A 120 -17.99 -2.73 3.14
CA ILE A 120 -18.10 -2.28 4.55
C ILE A 120 -16.96 -1.33 4.93
N ALA A 121 -17.14 -0.56 6.00
CA ALA A 121 -16.20 0.50 6.40
C ALA A 121 -14.97 0.00 7.17
N ASP A 122 -15.09 -1.15 7.83
CA ASP A 122 -14.03 -1.77 8.63
C ASP A 122 -14.11 -3.30 8.47
N LEU A 123 -13.08 -4.00 8.91
CA LEU A 123 -13.01 -5.46 8.93
C LEU A 123 -14.28 -6.09 9.55
N PRO A 124 -14.79 -7.21 9.01
CA PRO A 124 -15.99 -7.86 9.53
C PRO A 124 -15.80 -8.31 10.99
N ALA A 125 -16.90 -8.53 11.71
CA ALA A 125 -16.86 -8.96 13.11
C ALA A 125 -16.80 -10.49 13.27
N ASP A 126 -17.45 -11.21 12.34
CA ASP A 126 -17.59 -12.66 12.42
C ASP A 126 -16.33 -13.36 11.88
N PRO A 127 -15.89 -14.47 12.53
CA PRO A 127 -14.83 -15.31 12.00
C PRO A 127 -15.17 -15.88 10.61
N LEU A 128 -14.14 -16.15 9.81
CA LEU A 128 -14.28 -16.67 8.46
C LEU A 128 -13.25 -17.75 8.14
N VAL A 129 -13.58 -18.59 7.15
CA VAL A 129 -12.66 -19.51 6.49
C VAL A 129 -12.37 -18.98 5.10
N GLY A 130 -11.10 -18.62 4.84
CA GLY A 130 -10.71 -18.10 3.55
C GLY A 130 -9.46 -17.23 3.56
N VAL A 131 -9.53 -16.05 2.93
CA VAL A 131 -8.37 -15.19 2.70
C VAL A 131 -8.68 -13.74 3.07
N VAL A 132 -7.79 -13.10 3.81
CA VAL A 132 -7.74 -11.64 3.91
C VAL A 132 -6.62 -11.14 2.98
N LEU A 133 -6.92 -10.17 2.13
CA LEU A 133 -6.03 -9.54 1.17
C LEU A 133 -5.82 -8.07 1.55
N ALA A 134 -4.63 -7.55 1.33
CA ALA A 134 -4.38 -6.10 1.26
C ALA A 134 -3.28 -5.82 0.24
N ASN A 135 -3.50 -4.83 -0.62
CA ASN A 135 -2.50 -4.36 -1.58
C ASN A 135 -2.26 -2.87 -1.35
N GLU A 136 -1.05 -2.49 -0.96
CA GLU A 136 -0.65 -1.10 -0.71
C GLU A 136 -1.61 -0.41 0.25
N LEU A 137 -1.80 -1.05 1.41
CA LEU A 137 -2.67 -0.57 2.49
C LEU A 137 -1.86 -0.18 3.72
N LEU A 138 -0.82 -0.96 4.06
CA LEU A 138 -0.16 -0.78 5.34
C LEU A 138 0.71 0.48 5.34
N ASP A 139 1.23 0.86 4.17
CA ASP A 139 2.02 2.08 3.95
C ASP A 139 1.28 3.38 4.27
N ASN A 140 -0.03 3.43 4.06
CA ASN A 140 -0.88 4.60 4.32
C ASN A 140 -1.54 4.58 5.71
N LEU A 141 -1.32 3.55 6.52
CA LEU A 141 -1.81 3.52 7.90
C LEU A 141 -0.96 4.46 8.77
N PRO A 142 -1.58 5.42 9.49
CA PRO A 142 -0.81 6.37 10.26
C PRO A 142 0.07 5.72 11.34
N PHE A 143 1.28 6.25 11.47
CA PHE A 143 2.31 5.75 12.37
C PHE A 143 2.81 6.87 13.27
N ARG A 144 3.27 6.52 14.48
CA ARG A 144 3.92 7.50 15.37
C ARG A 144 5.37 7.65 14.93
N LEU A 145 5.93 8.86 14.98
CA LEU A 145 7.30 9.11 14.56
C LEU A 145 8.13 9.53 15.77
N LEU A 146 9.23 8.82 16.02
CA LEU A 146 10.17 9.12 17.10
C LEU A 146 11.52 9.57 16.53
N GLU A 147 12.21 10.42 17.28
CA GLU A 147 13.59 10.84 17.04
C GLU A 147 14.44 10.56 18.29
N ARG A 148 15.63 10.01 18.09
CA ARG A 148 16.58 9.77 19.17
C ARG A 148 17.28 11.08 19.52
N SER A 149 17.19 11.53 20.77
CA SER A 149 18.01 12.62 21.30
C SER A 149 19.22 12.06 22.08
N THR A 150 20.04 12.96 22.65
CA THR A 150 21.13 12.57 23.55
C THR A 150 20.66 12.07 24.92
N THR A 151 19.40 12.37 25.30
CA THR A 151 18.85 12.05 26.63
C THR A 151 17.75 10.99 26.60
N GLY A 152 17.27 10.61 25.41
CA GLY A 152 16.22 9.60 25.26
C GLY A 152 15.51 9.69 23.92
N TRP A 153 14.35 9.04 23.81
CA TRP A 153 13.48 9.18 22.65
C TRP A 153 12.55 10.37 22.81
N GLN A 154 12.39 11.14 21.73
CA GLN A 154 11.39 12.17 21.60
C GLN A 154 10.38 11.78 20.53
N GLU A 155 9.12 12.10 20.75
CA GLU A 155 8.04 11.90 19.79
C GLU A 155 7.83 13.17 18.97
N VAL A 156 7.67 13.00 17.65
CA VAL A 156 7.34 14.08 16.72
C VAL A 156 5.86 14.40 16.80
N HIS A 157 5.59 15.66 17.11
CA HIS A 157 4.28 16.29 17.09
C HIS A 157 4.24 17.35 15.99
N VAL A 158 3.04 17.66 15.52
CA VAL A 158 2.77 18.72 14.55
C VAL A 158 1.97 19.83 15.23
N GLU A 159 2.46 21.06 15.12
CA GLU A 159 1.84 22.27 15.65
C GLU A 159 1.73 23.36 14.58
N ARG A 160 0.80 24.32 14.78
CA ARG A 160 0.75 25.54 13.97
C ARG A 160 1.91 26.45 14.38
N GLY A 161 2.70 26.92 13.42
CA GLY A 161 3.82 27.81 13.70
C GLY A 161 4.37 28.44 12.43
N GLU A 162 5.16 29.50 12.55
CA GLU A 162 5.80 30.14 11.39
C GLU A 162 7.02 29.31 10.93
N ARG A 163 7.03 28.86 9.68
CA ARG A 163 8.23 28.26 9.08
C ARG A 163 9.20 29.36 8.68
N SER A 164 10.36 29.39 9.31
CA SER A 164 11.53 30.03 8.69
C SER A 164 11.96 29.17 7.52
N VAL A 165 11.64 29.59 6.29
CA VAL A 165 12.16 28.94 5.08
C VAL A 165 13.67 29.22 5.04
N GLY A 166 14.47 28.32 5.63
CA GLY A 166 15.90 28.29 5.37
C GLY A 166 16.10 28.08 3.87
N ALA A 167 16.93 28.92 3.26
CA ALA A 167 17.21 28.85 1.82
C ALA A 167 17.49 27.40 1.40
N PRO A 168 16.94 26.93 0.26
CA PRO A 168 17.22 25.60 -0.22
C PRO A 168 18.73 25.42 -0.31
N GLN A 169 19.26 24.38 0.34
CA GLN A 169 20.63 23.97 0.12
C GLN A 169 20.68 23.50 -1.33
N ALA A 170 21.14 24.39 -2.21
CA ALA A 170 21.21 24.14 -3.63
C ALA A 170 22.07 22.90 -3.88
N ALA A 171 21.43 21.78 -4.20
CA ALA A 171 22.08 20.75 -4.99
C ALA A 171 22.49 21.43 -6.30
N GLN A 172 23.80 21.53 -6.54
CA GLN A 172 24.38 22.10 -7.75
C GLN A 172 23.90 21.31 -8.97
N TYR A 173 22.82 21.75 -9.61
CA TYR A 173 22.56 21.48 -11.01
C TYR A 173 21.99 22.75 -11.65
N GLY A 174 22.73 23.30 -12.61
CA GLY A 174 22.43 24.56 -13.26
C GLY A 174 21.12 24.52 -14.04
N GLY A 175 20.31 25.55 -13.82
CA GLY A 175 19.09 25.84 -14.58
C GLY A 175 18.54 27.20 -14.12
N THR A 176 18.31 28.08 -15.06
CA THR A 176 18.04 29.52 -14.88
C THR A 176 16.76 29.84 -14.12
N SER A 177 16.83 30.92 -13.34
CA SER A 177 15.77 31.53 -12.54
C SER A 177 14.57 31.99 -13.36
N GLU A 178 13.36 31.68 -12.88
CA GLU A 178 12.18 32.52 -13.07
C GLU A 178 11.73 33.07 -11.71
N ALA A 179 11.27 34.31 -11.74
CA ALA A 179 11.19 35.24 -10.62
C ALA A 179 10.12 34.90 -9.58
N ASP A 180 10.43 35.24 -8.34
CA ASP A 180 9.58 35.18 -7.15
C ASP A 180 8.25 35.94 -7.33
N GLU A 181 7.13 35.22 -7.25
CA GLU A 181 5.84 35.78 -6.82
C GLU A 181 5.74 35.68 -5.29
N PRO A 182 5.20 36.70 -4.59
CA PRO A 182 5.03 36.65 -3.15
C PRO A 182 3.94 35.64 -2.80
N GLN A 183 4.35 34.45 -2.34
CA GLN A 183 3.43 33.43 -1.84
C GLN A 183 2.78 33.92 -0.54
N ALA A 184 1.44 33.97 -0.56
CA ALA A 184 0.63 34.23 0.62
C ALA A 184 1.07 33.33 1.77
N THR A 185 1.19 33.90 2.97
CA THR A 185 1.53 33.19 4.20
C THR A 185 0.41 32.19 4.52
N SER A 186 0.49 30.98 3.96
CA SER A 186 -0.33 29.86 4.42
C SER A 186 0.06 29.57 5.86
N GLU A 187 -0.91 29.26 6.73
CA GLU A 187 -0.63 28.69 8.05
C GLU A 187 0.38 27.55 7.89
N SER A 188 1.63 27.77 8.29
CA SER A 188 2.64 26.73 8.25
C SER A 188 2.46 25.83 9.46
N VAL A 189 2.61 24.54 9.25
CA VAL A 189 2.74 23.56 10.32
C VAL A 189 4.21 23.16 10.45
N VAL A 190 4.65 22.91 11.67
CA VAL A 190 6.03 22.58 12.01
C VAL A 190 6.06 21.33 12.88
N GLU A 191 7.16 20.59 12.79
CA GLU A 191 7.47 19.50 13.72
C GLU A 191 7.96 20.08 15.05
N VAL A 192 7.46 19.51 16.15
CA VAL A 192 7.90 19.79 17.52
C VAL A 192 8.25 18.47 18.18
N LEU A 193 9.39 18.42 18.88
CA LEU A 193 9.86 17.23 19.59
C LEU A 193 9.44 17.32 21.06
N LEU A 194 8.65 16.36 21.52
CA LEU A 194 8.26 16.20 22.93
C LEU A 194 8.84 14.90 23.47
N ASP A 195 8.99 14.76 24.78
CA ASP A 195 9.46 13.49 25.37
C ASP A 195 8.50 12.35 24.98
N ALA A 196 9.06 11.25 24.47
CA ALA A 196 8.25 10.12 24.05
C ALA A 196 7.60 9.46 25.28
N PRO A 197 6.31 9.07 25.19
CA PRO A 197 5.68 8.21 26.19
C PRO A 197 6.50 6.94 26.45
N ALA A 198 6.51 6.47 27.70
CA ALA A 198 7.39 5.38 28.15
C ALA A 198 7.22 4.08 27.35
N ASP A 199 6.00 3.76 26.91
CA ASP A 199 5.70 2.60 26.08
C ASP A 199 6.32 2.71 24.67
N ALA A 200 6.23 3.89 24.05
CA ALA A 200 6.83 4.18 22.76
C ALA A 200 8.35 4.18 22.82
N ALA A 201 8.93 4.80 23.85
CA ALA A 201 10.37 4.81 24.07
C ALA A 201 10.90 3.38 24.27
N ALA A 202 10.23 2.57 25.09
CA ALA A 202 10.62 1.18 25.31
C ALA A 202 10.54 0.34 24.03
N MET A 203 9.50 0.53 23.20
CA MET A 203 9.39 -0.16 21.92
C MET A 203 10.49 0.28 20.94
N ALA A 204 10.80 1.58 20.88
CA ALA A 204 11.89 2.09 20.06
C ALA A 204 13.26 1.58 20.52
N ASP A 205 13.50 1.45 21.82
CA ASP A 205 14.74 0.84 22.34
C ASP A 205 14.86 -0.65 21.98
N VAL A 206 13.75 -1.38 21.87
CA VAL A 206 13.77 -2.78 21.40
C VAL A 206 14.06 -2.86 19.90
N LEU A 207 13.45 -1.99 19.10
CA LEU A 207 13.62 -1.96 17.64
C LEU A 207 14.98 -1.39 17.22
N MET A 208 15.50 -0.43 17.98
CA MET A 208 16.70 0.35 17.69
C MET A 208 17.60 0.51 18.93
N PRO A 209 18.16 -0.58 19.48
CA PRO A 209 18.95 -0.55 20.73
C PRO A 209 20.23 0.28 20.64
N HIS A 210 20.68 0.58 19.42
CA HIS A 210 21.89 1.33 19.13
C HIS A 210 21.61 2.59 18.28
N ALA A 211 20.42 3.19 18.46
CA ALA A 211 20.09 4.45 17.79
C ALA A 211 21.05 5.57 18.20
N GLU A 212 21.67 6.21 17.22
CA GLU A 212 22.43 7.44 17.40
C GLU A 212 21.51 8.67 17.48
N PRO A 213 21.92 9.76 18.16
CA PRO A 213 21.17 11.01 18.14
C PRO A 213 20.85 11.49 16.72
N GLY A 214 19.62 11.91 16.48
CA GLY A 214 19.05 12.29 15.18
C GLY A 214 18.44 11.11 14.40
N ALA A 215 18.62 9.86 14.82
CA ALA A 215 17.97 8.72 14.20
C ALA A 215 16.45 8.83 14.35
N ARG A 216 15.71 8.70 13.25
CA ARG A 216 14.25 8.71 13.22
C ARG A 216 13.69 7.33 12.96
N VAL A 217 12.63 6.97 13.67
CA VAL A 217 12.01 5.65 13.57
C VAL A 217 10.48 5.76 13.55
N PRO A 218 9.81 5.13 12.57
CA PRO A 218 8.35 4.99 12.59
C PRO A 218 7.94 3.85 13.52
N LEU A 219 6.90 4.08 14.33
CA LEU A 219 6.21 3.06 15.10
C LEU A 219 4.85 2.77 14.44
N GLN A 220 4.78 1.69 13.66
CA GLN A 220 3.68 1.33 12.77
C GLN A 220 2.56 0.57 13.49
N LEU A 221 2.11 1.13 14.62
CA LEU A 221 1.14 0.50 15.51
C LEU A 221 -0.20 0.20 14.83
N LYS A 222 -0.70 1.10 13.97
CA LYS A 222 -1.97 0.89 13.25
C LYS A 222 -1.86 -0.27 12.25
N ALA A 223 -0.73 -0.41 11.55
CA ALA A 223 -0.47 -1.55 10.68
C ALA A 223 -0.40 -2.86 11.47
N ALA A 224 0.34 -2.89 12.58
CA ALA A 224 0.42 -4.06 13.46
C ALA A 224 -0.95 -4.46 14.04
N VAL A 225 -1.77 -3.49 14.42
CA VAL A 225 -3.15 -3.72 14.89
C VAL A 225 -4.03 -4.25 13.77
N TRP A 226 -3.96 -3.67 12.57
CA TRP A 226 -4.75 -4.12 11.42
C TRP A 226 -4.42 -5.59 11.07
N VAL A 227 -3.14 -5.94 10.95
CA VAL A 227 -2.69 -7.31 10.68
C VAL A 227 -3.18 -8.26 11.79
N ARG A 228 -3.06 -7.87 13.06
CA ARG A 228 -3.55 -8.68 14.18
C ARG A 228 -5.06 -8.89 14.15
N ARG A 229 -5.83 -7.87 13.76
CA ARG A 229 -7.29 -7.98 13.59
C ARG A 229 -7.62 -8.92 12.44
N ALA A 230 -6.99 -8.74 11.27
CA ALA A 230 -7.16 -9.62 10.12
C ALA A 230 -6.85 -11.10 10.45
N LEU A 231 -5.77 -11.37 11.17
CA LEU A 231 -5.44 -12.73 11.62
C LEU A 231 -6.47 -13.32 12.59
N ARG A 232 -7.08 -12.50 13.45
CA ARG A 232 -8.13 -12.95 14.38
C ARG A 232 -9.47 -13.25 13.68
N LEU A 233 -9.70 -12.70 12.50
CA LEU A 233 -10.88 -13.05 11.70
C LEU A 233 -10.78 -14.46 11.14
N LEU A 234 -9.56 -14.93 10.86
CA LEU A 234 -9.35 -16.21 10.23
C LEU A 234 -9.48 -17.33 11.26
N GLU A 235 -10.58 -18.07 11.21
CA GLU A 235 -10.66 -19.37 11.90
C GLU A 235 -9.65 -20.33 11.28
N ARG A 236 -9.63 -20.38 9.95
CA ARG A 236 -8.69 -21.12 9.11
C ARG A 236 -8.48 -20.38 7.79
N GLY A 237 -7.25 -20.11 7.40
CA GLY A 237 -6.99 -19.43 6.14
C GLY A 237 -5.62 -18.78 6.01
N ARG A 238 -5.60 -17.70 5.22
CA ARG A 238 -4.39 -16.94 4.91
C ARG A 238 -4.65 -15.44 5.01
N LEU A 239 -3.66 -14.70 5.47
CA LEU A 239 -3.57 -13.26 5.24
C LEU A 239 -2.44 -13.05 4.23
N LEU A 240 -2.73 -12.37 3.13
CA LEU A 240 -1.76 -12.02 2.09
C LEU A 240 -1.73 -10.50 1.91
N VAL A 241 -0.57 -9.91 2.14
CA VAL A 241 -0.34 -8.47 2.02
C VAL A 241 0.72 -8.23 0.95
N PHE A 242 0.45 -7.33 0.01
CA PHE A 242 1.44 -6.77 -0.90
C PHE A 242 1.72 -5.34 -0.48
N ASP A 243 2.96 -5.05 -0.10
CA ASP A 243 3.35 -3.70 0.28
C ASP A 243 4.86 -3.49 0.11
N TYR A 244 5.29 -2.27 -0.09
CA TYR A 244 6.71 -1.97 -0.15
C TYR A 244 7.27 -1.68 1.24
N GLY A 245 8.50 -2.09 1.47
CA GLY A 245 9.14 -1.88 2.76
C GLY A 245 10.40 -2.70 2.94
N VAL A 246 10.75 -2.92 4.19
CA VAL A 246 11.97 -3.62 4.58
C VAL A 246 11.71 -4.68 5.66
N PRO A 247 12.54 -5.73 5.71
CA PRO A 247 12.44 -6.73 6.76
C PRO A 247 12.53 -6.16 8.18
N THR A 248 13.40 -5.17 8.41
CA THR A 248 13.66 -4.64 9.76
C THR A 248 13.57 -3.13 9.87
N THR A 249 13.13 -2.68 11.04
CA THR A 249 13.09 -1.26 11.42
C THR A 249 14.48 -0.62 11.37
N ALA A 250 15.52 -1.37 11.70
CA ALA A 250 16.91 -0.92 11.61
C ALA A 250 17.35 -0.65 10.16
N GLU A 251 16.99 -1.52 9.23
CA GLU A 251 17.23 -1.29 7.80
C GLU A 251 16.47 -0.07 7.28
N LEU A 252 15.26 0.17 7.79
CA LEU A 252 14.45 1.34 7.43
C LEU A 252 15.14 2.63 7.91
N ALA A 253 15.46 2.69 9.20
CA ALA A 253 16.04 3.86 9.86
C ALA A 253 17.48 4.18 9.40
N ALA A 254 18.18 3.22 8.78
CA ALA A 254 19.50 3.46 8.17
C ALA A 254 19.42 4.29 6.86
N ARG A 255 18.24 4.41 6.25
CA ARG A 255 18.00 5.21 5.06
C ARG A 255 17.63 6.65 5.44
N SER A 256 17.77 7.58 4.50
CA SER A 256 17.30 8.95 4.71
C SER A 256 15.78 8.98 4.91
N GLN A 257 15.28 9.83 5.80
CA GLN A 257 13.85 9.92 6.12
C GLN A 257 12.98 10.04 4.87
N GLY A 258 13.39 10.87 3.91
CA GLY A 258 12.63 11.06 2.68
C GLY A 258 12.40 9.77 1.89
N ASP A 259 13.28 8.77 2.01
CA ASP A 259 13.19 7.53 1.23
C ASP A 259 12.11 6.57 1.73
N TRP A 260 11.86 6.57 3.04
CA TRP A 260 10.86 5.72 3.67
C TRP A 260 9.62 6.48 4.16
N LEU A 261 9.64 7.81 4.23
CA LEU A 261 8.45 8.65 4.41
C LEU A 261 8.26 9.49 3.15
N ARG A 262 7.26 9.14 2.34
CA ARG A 262 7.09 9.70 1.00
C ARG A 262 5.76 10.39 0.88
N THR A 263 5.73 11.47 0.09
CA THR A 263 4.49 12.10 -0.31
C THR A 263 4.35 12.17 -1.82
N TYR A 264 3.14 11.98 -2.32
CA TYR A 264 2.84 11.95 -3.74
C TYR A 264 1.67 12.87 -4.09
N ARG A 265 1.84 13.64 -5.15
CA ARG A 265 0.79 14.48 -5.73
C ARG A 265 0.89 14.45 -7.24
N SER A 266 -0.18 14.05 -7.93
CA SER A 266 -0.24 14.00 -9.39
C SER A 266 0.97 13.29 -10.02
N GLN A 267 1.30 12.10 -9.49
CA GLN A 267 2.41 11.21 -9.91
C GLN A 267 3.82 11.78 -9.68
N ARG A 268 3.95 12.83 -8.86
CA ARG A 268 5.25 13.40 -8.50
C ARG A 268 5.48 13.27 -7.00
N ARG A 269 6.70 12.89 -6.65
CA ARG A 269 7.17 12.92 -5.26
C ARG A 269 7.24 14.38 -4.81
N VAL A 270 6.56 14.66 -3.71
CA VAL A 270 6.73 15.89 -2.94
C VAL A 270 7.62 15.52 -1.75
N HIS A 271 8.36 16.47 -1.19
CA HIS A 271 9.40 16.16 -0.18
C HIS A 271 8.94 16.38 1.26
N ASP A 272 7.80 17.01 1.46
CA ASP A 272 7.42 17.55 2.76
C ASP A 272 5.99 17.12 3.11
N PRO A 273 5.82 16.22 4.09
CA PRO A 273 4.51 15.72 4.49
C PRO A 273 3.65 16.77 5.17
N LEU A 274 4.24 17.87 5.64
CA LEU A 274 3.51 18.92 6.35
C LEU A 274 2.97 20.00 5.41
N ARG A 275 3.41 20.01 4.15
CA ARG A 275 3.00 21.03 3.18
C ARG A 275 1.60 20.75 2.63
N ASP A 276 0.72 21.74 2.71
CA ASP A 276 -0.65 21.70 2.18
C ASP A 276 -1.41 20.40 2.58
N PRO A 277 -1.73 20.21 3.88
CA PRO A 277 -2.33 18.97 4.38
C PRO A 277 -3.58 18.55 3.59
N GLY A 278 -3.68 17.27 3.24
CA GLY A 278 -4.77 16.73 2.41
C GLY A 278 -4.64 16.94 0.91
N SER A 279 -3.58 17.60 0.44
CA SER A 279 -3.31 17.78 -0.99
C SER A 279 -2.41 16.70 -1.61
N ALA A 280 -1.78 15.87 -0.78
CA ALA A 280 -0.86 14.82 -1.20
C ALA A 280 -1.10 13.56 -0.35
N ASP A 281 -0.80 12.42 -0.95
CA ASP A 281 -0.70 11.16 -0.22
C ASP A 281 0.53 11.20 0.70
N ILE A 282 0.48 10.45 1.80
CA ILE A 282 1.55 10.30 2.78
C ILE A 282 1.69 8.81 3.05
N THR A 283 2.89 8.29 2.88
CA THR A 283 3.15 6.85 2.97
C THR A 283 4.44 6.57 3.72
N CYS A 284 4.50 5.40 4.34
CA CYS A 284 5.67 4.89 5.02
C CYS A 284 6.04 3.48 4.55
N ASP A 285 7.31 3.23 4.22
CA ASP A 285 7.80 1.86 4.00
C ASP A 285 7.41 0.96 5.16
N VAL A 286 6.83 -0.20 4.88
CA VAL A 286 6.43 -1.13 5.94
C VAL A 286 7.67 -1.75 6.59
N ALA A 287 7.77 -1.65 7.91
CA ALA A 287 8.78 -2.34 8.72
C ALA A 287 8.20 -3.69 9.19
N PHE A 288 8.51 -4.77 8.45
CA PHE A 288 7.86 -6.06 8.66
C PHE A 288 8.16 -6.71 10.02
N ASP A 289 9.27 -6.34 10.67
CA ASP A 289 9.59 -6.77 12.05
C ASP A 289 8.68 -6.17 13.13
N GLN A 290 7.91 -5.13 12.81
CA GLN A 290 6.90 -4.56 13.71
C GLN A 290 5.53 -5.25 13.60
N LEU A 291 5.33 -6.08 12.56
CA LEU A 291 4.08 -6.80 12.34
C LEU A 291 4.03 -8.11 13.16
N PRO A 292 2.84 -8.69 13.40
CA PRO A 292 2.72 -9.99 14.05
C PRO A 292 3.64 -11.06 13.43
N PRO A 293 4.28 -11.93 14.25
CA PRO A 293 5.21 -12.93 13.77
C PRO A 293 4.51 -14.04 12.97
N GLY A 294 5.30 -14.90 12.31
CA GLY A 294 4.80 -16.01 11.50
C GLY A 294 4.62 -15.68 10.02
N THR A 295 5.07 -14.49 9.60
CA THR A 295 5.08 -14.05 8.21
C THR A 295 6.11 -14.82 7.40
N THR A 296 5.74 -15.23 6.19
CA THR A 296 6.68 -15.58 5.12
C THR A 296 6.78 -14.39 4.17
N LEU A 297 7.99 -13.87 3.97
CA LEU A 297 8.26 -12.76 3.05
C LEU A 297 8.87 -13.30 1.76
N THR A 298 8.23 -12.96 0.63
CA THR A 298 8.75 -13.20 -0.73
C THR A 298 8.67 -11.91 -1.52
N SER A 299 9.60 -11.66 -2.44
CA SER A 299 9.43 -10.50 -3.33
C SER A 299 8.17 -10.67 -4.18
N GLN A 300 7.54 -9.57 -4.59
CA GLN A 300 6.39 -9.61 -5.47
C GLN A 300 6.74 -10.30 -6.79
N ALA A 301 7.93 -10.04 -7.33
CA ALA A 301 8.41 -10.71 -8.53
C ALA A 301 8.43 -12.24 -8.37
N ASP A 302 9.02 -12.74 -7.29
CA ASP A 302 9.10 -14.18 -7.02
C ASP A 302 7.72 -14.77 -6.74
N TRP A 303 6.86 -14.04 -6.02
CA TRP A 303 5.50 -14.47 -5.73
C TRP A 303 4.66 -14.58 -7.01
N LEU A 304 4.74 -13.58 -7.89
CA LEU A 304 4.03 -13.58 -9.18
C LEU A 304 4.56 -14.67 -10.12
N ALA A 305 5.87 -14.92 -10.12
CA ALA A 305 6.47 -16.02 -10.85
C ALA A 305 5.92 -17.37 -10.35
N ALA A 306 5.89 -17.58 -9.03
CA ALA A 306 5.30 -18.78 -8.42
C ALA A 306 3.79 -18.90 -8.65
N ALA A 307 3.09 -17.78 -8.82
CA ALA A 307 1.68 -17.73 -9.19
C ALA A 307 1.41 -17.92 -10.70
N GLY A 308 2.46 -18.12 -11.51
CA GLY A 308 2.34 -18.50 -12.92
C GLY A 308 2.24 -17.32 -13.90
N ILE A 309 2.73 -16.12 -13.55
CA ILE A 309 2.69 -14.97 -14.47
C ILE A 309 3.42 -15.24 -15.81
N ASP A 310 4.46 -16.09 -15.79
CA ASP A 310 5.19 -16.51 -17.00
C ASP A 310 4.34 -17.39 -17.92
N ASP A 311 3.57 -18.32 -17.35
CA ASP A 311 2.64 -19.16 -18.11
C ASP A 311 1.53 -18.31 -18.73
N MET A 312 1.01 -17.34 -17.98
CA MET A 312 -0.03 -16.41 -18.46
C MET A 312 0.44 -15.54 -19.63
N THR A 313 1.74 -15.21 -19.68
CA THR A 313 2.32 -14.35 -20.73
C THR A 313 2.93 -15.13 -21.90
N SER A 314 3.10 -16.45 -21.76
CA SER A 314 3.71 -17.32 -22.78
C SER A 314 3.05 -17.21 -24.18
N PRO A 315 1.72 -17.19 -24.33
CA PRO A 315 1.08 -16.99 -25.63
C PRO A 315 1.40 -15.61 -26.26
N ALA A 316 1.44 -14.55 -25.44
CA ALA A 316 1.76 -13.20 -25.88
C ALA A 316 3.23 -13.10 -26.34
N ARG A 317 4.15 -13.72 -25.58
CA ARG A 317 5.57 -13.79 -25.92
C ARG A 317 5.79 -14.47 -27.27
N ASN A 318 5.14 -15.61 -27.49
CA ASN A 318 5.18 -16.34 -28.76
C ASN A 318 4.63 -15.51 -29.93
N LEU A 319 3.51 -14.81 -29.73
CA LEU A 319 2.90 -13.98 -30.76
C LEU A 319 3.78 -12.79 -31.14
N TRP A 320 4.36 -12.11 -30.14
CA TRP A 320 5.26 -10.98 -30.34
C TRP A 320 6.50 -11.39 -31.13
N GLN A 321 7.16 -12.49 -30.73
CA GLN A 321 8.35 -13.03 -31.40
C GLN A 321 8.10 -13.31 -32.89
N ARG A 322 6.99 -13.97 -33.23
CA ARG A 322 6.64 -14.31 -34.62
C ARG A 322 6.25 -13.08 -35.47
N SER A 323 5.86 -11.98 -34.83
CA SER A 323 5.35 -10.78 -35.49
C SER A 323 6.35 -9.62 -35.54
N ARG A 324 7.60 -9.79 -35.06
CA ARG A 324 8.59 -8.69 -34.94
C ARG A 324 8.88 -7.95 -36.24
N ALA A 325 8.87 -8.65 -37.37
CA ALA A 325 9.17 -8.05 -38.67
C ALA A 325 8.05 -7.15 -39.20
N LYS A 326 6.78 -7.44 -38.83
CA LYS A 326 5.61 -6.63 -39.21
C LYS A 326 4.51 -6.76 -38.14
N PRO A 327 4.56 -5.95 -37.08
CA PRO A 327 3.62 -6.06 -35.97
C PRO A 327 2.17 -5.85 -36.39
N SER A 328 1.29 -6.77 -36.01
CA SER A 328 -0.17 -6.62 -36.14
C SER A 328 -0.76 -5.91 -34.92
N ALA A 329 -2.02 -5.46 -34.99
CA ALA A 329 -2.74 -4.92 -33.83
C ALA A 329 -2.77 -5.92 -32.65
N LYS A 330 -2.95 -7.23 -32.93
CA LYS A 330 -2.88 -8.28 -31.90
C LYS A 330 -1.49 -8.41 -31.28
N ALA A 331 -0.44 -8.23 -32.06
CA ALA A 331 0.93 -8.25 -31.56
C ALA A 331 1.24 -7.02 -30.67
N LEU A 332 0.64 -5.86 -30.94
CA LEU A 332 0.75 -4.69 -30.07
C LEU A 332 0.06 -4.91 -28.72
N VAL A 333 -1.14 -5.51 -28.71
CA VAL A 333 -1.81 -5.89 -27.45
C VAL A 333 -0.98 -6.90 -26.67
N ALA A 334 -0.39 -7.89 -27.35
CA ALA A 334 0.51 -8.85 -26.72
C ALA A 334 1.75 -8.16 -26.12
N ARG A 335 2.33 -7.16 -26.80
CA ARG A 335 3.42 -6.36 -26.25
C ARG A 335 2.99 -5.60 -25.00
N THR A 336 1.82 -4.95 -25.01
CA THR A 336 1.32 -4.25 -23.81
C THR A 336 1.17 -5.20 -22.61
N LEU A 337 0.71 -6.43 -22.83
CA LEU A 337 0.64 -7.44 -21.76
C LEU A 337 2.03 -7.82 -21.22
N LEU A 338 3.04 -7.91 -22.09
CA LEU A 338 4.42 -8.18 -21.68
C LEU A 338 5.01 -6.99 -20.92
N ASP A 339 4.81 -5.77 -21.40
CA ASP A 339 5.26 -4.55 -20.71
C ASP A 339 4.63 -4.44 -19.30
N GLN A 340 3.36 -4.86 -19.14
CA GLN A 340 2.68 -4.95 -17.84
C GLN A 340 3.32 -6.00 -16.92
N ALA A 341 3.64 -7.18 -17.45
CA ALA A 341 4.30 -8.22 -16.66
C ALA A 341 5.69 -7.75 -16.20
N ASP A 342 6.48 -7.20 -17.13
CA ASP A 342 7.81 -6.68 -16.84
C ASP A 342 7.75 -5.60 -15.74
N ALA A 343 6.77 -4.70 -15.79
CA ALA A 343 6.58 -3.67 -14.77
C ALA A 343 6.19 -4.25 -13.38
N LEU A 344 5.35 -5.29 -13.35
CA LEU A 344 4.95 -5.96 -12.10
C LEU A 344 6.09 -6.74 -11.45
N THR A 345 7.04 -7.23 -12.24
CA THR A 345 8.16 -8.06 -11.79
C THR A 345 9.52 -7.34 -11.77
N ASP A 346 9.58 -6.04 -12.11
CA ASP A 346 10.83 -5.28 -12.10
C ASP A 346 11.39 -5.17 -10.67
N PRO A 347 12.57 -5.74 -10.37
CA PRO A 347 13.17 -5.69 -9.04
C PRO A 347 13.63 -4.29 -8.63
N ASN A 348 13.61 -3.30 -9.52
CA ASN A 348 13.84 -1.89 -9.19
C ASN A 348 12.53 -1.08 -9.12
N GLY A 349 11.39 -1.74 -9.34
CA GLY A 349 10.05 -1.16 -9.31
C GLY A 349 9.13 -1.99 -8.41
N MET A 350 7.93 -2.30 -8.91
CA MET A 350 6.91 -3.03 -8.14
C MET A 350 7.33 -4.46 -7.77
N GLY A 351 8.24 -5.07 -8.52
CA GLY A 351 8.75 -6.42 -8.23
C GLY A 351 9.52 -6.52 -6.92
N ALA A 352 10.05 -5.39 -6.41
CA ALA A 352 10.72 -5.31 -5.10
C ALA A 352 9.76 -5.19 -3.91
N PHE A 353 8.45 -5.09 -4.13
CA PHE A 353 7.49 -5.09 -3.03
C PHE A 353 7.51 -6.46 -2.34
N TRP A 354 7.06 -6.52 -1.10
CA TRP A 354 6.93 -7.77 -0.38
C TRP A 354 5.52 -8.33 -0.56
N ALA A 355 5.44 -9.60 -0.94
CA ALA A 355 4.29 -10.44 -0.69
C ALA A 355 4.49 -11.13 0.67
N ALA A 356 3.79 -10.64 1.68
CA ALA A 356 3.83 -11.12 3.05
C ALA A 356 2.63 -12.02 3.33
N GLU A 357 2.88 -13.29 3.63
CA GLU A 357 1.84 -14.28 3.89
C GLU A 357 1.90 -14.81 5.33
N TRP A 358 0.74 -14.83 5.99
CA TRP A 358 0.53 -15.52 7.27
C TRP A 358 -0.47 -16.65 7.10
N ARG A 359 -0.34 -17.67 7.96
CA ARG A 359 -1.30 -18.78 8.09
C ARG A 359 -2.01 -18.69 9.43
N ALA A 360 -3.32 -18.86 9.41
CA ALA A 360 -4.16 -18.92 10.60
C ALA A 360 -5.01 -20.19 10.57
N GLY A 361 -5.21 -20.81 11.75
CA GLY A 361 -5.73 -22.18 11.88
C GLY A 361 -4.80 -23.22 11.25
#